data_AF-A0AAV0RVC3-F1
#
_entry.id   AF-A0AAV0RVC3-F1
#
_cell.length_a   1.000
_cell.length_b   1.000
_cell.length_c   1.000
_cell.angle_alpha   90.00
_cell.angle_beta   90.00
_cell.angle_gamma   90.00
#
_symmetry.space_group_name_H-M   'P 1'
#
loop_
_entity.id
_entity.type
_entity.pdbx_description
1 polymer ?
#
loop_
_entity_poly.entity_id
_entity_poly.type
_entity_poly.pdbx_seq_one_letter_code
_entity_poly.pdbx_strand_id
1 'polypeptide(L)'
;MVLQTALGYIMCTQDTSESLAQVNAVSADLIMNRNEFSWWMFYDINSTGVGGCGGLAGPTAVIVSEETPPQGILGDTISKFSIWGLYITFVLAVGRFIRLQCSDLRMRIPYENLPSCDRLIAICEDIYAARAEGELGVEEVLYWTLVKIYRSPHMLLEYTKPD
;
A
#
# COMPACT_ATOMS: atom_id res chain seq x y z
N MET A 1 9.07 41.91 -5.45
CA MET A 1 7.69 42.48 -5.44
C MET A 1 7.30 42.74 -3.98
N VAL A 2 7.09 44.00 -3.57
CA VAL A 2 6.80 44.30 -2.14
C VAL A 2 5.36 43.95 -1.83
N LEU A 3 5.12 42.84 -1.12
CA LEU A 3 3.80 42.56 -0.53
C LEU A 3 3.81 43.02 0.93
N GLN A 4 2.98 44.00 1.23
CA GLN A 4 2.83 44.52 2.59
C GLN A 4 1.87 43.60 3.37
N THR A 5 2.42 42.69 4.17
CA THR A 5 1.64 41.86 5.11
C THR A 5 1.36 42.64 6.40
N ALA A 6 0.19 42.39 7.01
CA ALA A 6 -0.49 43.19 8.04
C ALA A 6 0.20 43.35 9.41
N LEU A 7 1.51 43.11 9.50
CA LEU A 7 2.29 43.12 10.74
C LEU A 7 3.48 44.11 10.69
N GLY A 8 3.50 45.04 9.73
CA GLY A 8 4.45 46.16 9.71
C GLY A 8 5.91 45.79 9.42
N TYR A 9 6.21 44.53 9.10
CA TYR A 9 7.52 44.13 8.61
C TYR A 9 7.56 44.24 7.08
N ILE A 10 8.59 44.91 6.56
CA ILE A 10 8.88 44.98 5.12
C ILE A 10 9.56 43.67 4.74
N MET A 11 8.78 42.75 4.15
CA MET A 11 9.31 41.51 3.60
C MET A 11 9.60 41.72 2.11
N CYS A 12 10.87 41.59 1.74
CA CYS A 12 11.28 41.77 0.35
C CYS A 12 11.61 40.44 -0.29
N THR A 13 10.82 40.11 -1.31
CA THR A 13 11.09 39.01 -2.22
C THR A 13 12.08 39.52 -3.27
N GLN A 14 13.32 39.02 -3.20
CA GLN A 14 14.35 39.29 -4.18
C GLN A 14 14.47 38.06 -5.07
N ASP A 15 14.19 38.22 -6.37
CA ASP A 15 14.34 37.14 -7.36
C ASP A 15 15.82 36.79 -7.47
N THR A 16 16.16 35.55 -7.10
CA THR A 16 17.50 34.99 -7.09
C THR A 16 18.02 34.78 -8.51
N SER A 17 18.47 35.84 -9.17
CA SER A 17 19.20 35.77 -10.45
C SER A 17 20.61 36.34 -10.41
N GLU A 18 21.07 36.86 -9.27
CA GLU A 18 22.46 37.26 -9.07
C GLU A 18 23.16 36.28 -8.13
N SER A 19 24.35 35.85 -8.54
CA SER A 19 25.20 34.91 -7.81
C SER A 19 25.40 35.36 -6.37
N LEU A 20 24.89 34.58 -5.40
CA LEU A 20 25.23 34.74 -4.00
C LEU A 20 26.72 34.46 -3.84
N ALA A 21 27.54 35.51 -3.93
CA ALA A 21 28.90 35.44 -3.41
C ALA A 21 28.78 35.06 -1.93
N GLN A 22 29.43 33.97 -1.55
CA GLN A 22 29.43 33.45 -0.19
C GLN A 22 30.12 34.45 0.74
N VAL A 23 29.40 35.47 1.21
CA VAL A 23 29.89 36.40 2.23
C VAL A 23 29.68 35.72 3.58
N ASN A 24 30.63 34.88 3.95
CA ASN A 24 30.59 34.03 5.16
C ASN A 24 30.80 34.79 6.48
N ALA A 25 30.70 36.12 6.50
CA ALA A 25 30.84 36.90 7.72
C ALA A 25 30.08 38.22 7.63
N VAL A 26 28.98 38.32 8.38
CA VAL A 26 28.37 39.61 8.75
C VAL A 26 29.14 40.11 9.97
N SER A 27 30.01 41.10 9.79
CA SER A 27 30.77 41.72 10.89
C SER A 27 30.15 43.07 11.19
N ALA A 28 29.52 43.18 12.35
CA ALA A 28 28.90 44.41 12.83
C ALA A 28 29.59 44.90 14.11
N ASP A 29 29.75 46.21 14.22
CA ASP A 29 30.28 46.84 15.42
C ASP A 29 29.14 47.26 16.36
N LEU A 30 29.37 47.07 17.66
CA LEU A 30 28.40 47.21 18.74
C LEU A 30 28.84 48.39 19.62
N ILE A 31 28.24 49.55 19.41
CA ILE A 31 28.60 50.76 20.15
C ILE A 31 27.51 51.05 21.18
N MET A 32 27.92 51.21 22.45
CA MET A 32 27.00 51.62 23.51
C MET A 32 27.10 53.12 23.73
N ASN A 33 26.03 53.84 23.39
CA ASN A 33 25.96 55.27 23.63
C ASN A 33 25.59 55.50 25.11
N ARG A 34 26.38 56.31 25.82
CA ARG A 34 26.18 56.64 27.24
C ARG A 34 26.05 58.16 27.41
N ASN A 35 24.93 58.69 26.94
CA ASN A 35 24.50 60.06 27.26
C ASN A 35 23.55 59.99 28.47
N GLU A 36 22.30 60.48 28.40
CA GLU A 36 21.33 60.40 29.52
C GLU A 36 20.66 59.02 29.70
N PHE A 37 20.52 58.25 28.62
CA PHE A 37 20.07 56.85 28.65
C PHE A 37 21.01 55.98 27.82
N SER A 38 21.36 54.79 28.33
CA SER A 38 22.26 53.87 27.62
C SER A 38 21.51 52.99 26.64
N TRP A 39 21.93 52.99 25.38
CA TRP A 39 21.37 52.13 24.34
C TRP A 39 22.47 51.59 23.42
N TRP A 40 22.19 50.45 22.79
CA TRP A 40 23.10 49.78 21.87
C TRP A 40 22.76 50.14 20.43
N MET A 41 23.78 50.55 19.67
CA MET A 41 23.67 50.82 18.24
C MET A 41 24.55 49.84 17.45
N PHE A 42 24.03 49.35 16.33
CA PHE A 42 24.71 48.41 15.46
C PHE A 42 25.00 49.08 14.12
N TYR A 43 26.25 49.00 13.65
CA TYR A 43 26.62 49.38 12.29
C TYR A 43 27.32 48.23 11.59
N ASP A 44 26.96 48.00 10.33
CA ASP A 44 27.61 47.01 9.48
C ASP A 44 28.92 47.58 8.91
N ILE A 45 30.02 46.86 9.08
CA ILE A 45 31.38 47.34 8.76
C ILE A 45 31.69 47.13 7.27
N ASN A 46 30.99 46.21 6.60
CA ASN A 46 31.27 45.86 5.21
C ASN A 46 30.00 45.47 4.43
N SER A 47 29.04 46.39 4.37
CA SER A 47 27.85 46.27 3.52
C SER A 47 28.28 46.34 2.05
N THR A 48 28.57 45.19 1.45
CA THR A 48 28.76 45.05 -0.01
C THR A 48 27.41 45.14 -0.71
N GLY A 49 26.83 46.35 -0.71
CA GLY A 49 25.83 46.78 -1.69
C GLY A 49 24.64 45.86 -1.97
N VAL A 50 24.29 44.92 -1.10
CA VAL A 50 23.03 44.20 -1.20
C VAL A 50 21.97 45.23 -0.86
N GLY A 51 21.39 45.83 -1.91
CA GLY A 51 20.47 46.95 -1.81
C GLY A 51 19.37 46.64 -0.80
N GLY A 52 19.51 47.23 0.39
CA GLY A 52 18.50 47.16 1.44
C GLY A 52 17.16 47.59 0.87
N CYS A 53 16.14 46.79 1.12
CA CYS A 53 14.88 46.97 0.45
C CYS A 53 14.25 48.33 0.79
N GLY A 54 14.03 49.17 -0.21
CA GLY A 54 13.35 50.46 -0.05
C GLY A 54 14.17 51.56 0.66
N GLY A 55 15.51 51.49 0.68
CA GLY A 55 16.35 52.56 1.23
C GLY A 55 16.53 52.53 2.75
N LEU A 56 16.23 51.40 3.38
CA LEU A 56 16.47 51.19 4.81
C LEU A 56 17.92 50.70 5.02
N ALA A 57 18.71 51.48 5.75
CA ALA A 57 20.07 51.11 6.14
C ALA A 57 20.03 50.32 7.46
N GLY A 58 20.02 49.00 7.37
CA GLY A 58 20.01 48.08 8.50
C GLY A 58 20.46 46.67 8.10
N PRO A 59 20.73 45.78 9.08
CA PRO A 59 21.20 44.43 8.82
C PRO A 59 20.15 43.64 8.02
N THR A 60 20.56 43.05 6.90
CA THR A 60 19.69 42.26 6.02
C THR A 60 19.83 40.77 6.33
N ALA A 61 18.72 40.11 6.66
CA ALA A 61 18.67 38.66 6.83
C ALA A 61 17.95 38.02 5.64
N VAL A 62 18.62 37.08 4.97
CA VAL A 62 18.01 36.27 3.90
C VAL A 62 17.53 34.96 4.51
N ILE A 63 16.22 34.75 4.53
CA ILE A 63 15.59 33.52 5.03
C ILE A 63 15.22 32.67 3.80
N VAL A 64 15.84 31.51 3.68
CA VAL A 64 15.47 30.51 2.67
C VAL A 64 14.70 29.41 3.39
N SER A 65 13.40 29.31 3.10
CA SER A 65 12.56 28.23 3.61
C SER A 65 12.44 27.16 2.55
N GLU A 66 12.83 25.93 2.88
CA GLU A 66 12.50 24.76 2.07
C GLU A 66 11.03 24.38 2.31
N GLU A 67 10.29 24.15 1.22
CA GLU A 67 8.94 23.57 1.28
C GLU A 67 9.07 22.14 1.82
N THR A 68 8.84 21.97 3.12
CA THR A 68 8.80 20.64 3.74
C THR A 68 7.40 20.08 3.56
N PRO A 69 7.19 19.11 2.66
CA PRO A 69 5.92 18.38 2.66
C PRO A 69 5.74 17.77 4.06
N PRO A 70 4.51 17.72 4.61
CA PRO A 70 4.24 17.11 5.91
C PRO A 70 4.39 15.57 5.81
N GLN A 71 5.61 15.10 5.58
CA GLN A 71 5.97 13.69 5.59
C GLN A 71 6.17 13.30 7.06
N GLY A 72 5.05 13.04 7.74
CA GLY A 72 5.11 12.43 9.07
C GLY A 72 5.83 11.09 8.99
N ILE A 73 6.55 10.72 10.05
CA ILE A 73 7.31 9.46 10.19
C ILE A 73 6.45 8.23 9.83
N LEU A 74 5.14 8.34 10.01
CA LEU A 74 4.15 7.32 9.64
C LEU A 74 3.93 7.23 8.12
N GLY A 75 3.87 8.34 7.38
CA GLY A 75 3.55 8.33 5.95
C GLY A 75 4.63 7.68 5.09
N ASP A 76 5.89 8.04 5.30
CA ASP A 76 7.00 7.56 4.48
C ASP A 76 7.37 6.10 4.77
N THR A 77 7.25 5.67 6.02
CA THR A 77 7.51 4.27 6.39
C THR A 77 6.34 3.37 5.99
N ILE A 78 5.10 3.78 6.25
CA ILE A 78 3.92 3.00 5.85
C ILE A 78 3.84 2.92 4.32
N SER A 79 4.12 3.99 3.59
CA SER A 79 4.10 3.96 2.12
C SER A 79 5.12 2.96 1.55
N LYS A 80 6.34 2.94 2.10
CA LYS A 80 7.41 2.03 1.67
C LYS A 80 7.17 0.58 2.11
N PHE A 81 6.69 0.31 3.32
CA PHE A 81 6.39 -1.06 3.73
C PHE A 81 5.09 -1.59 3.09
N SER A 82 4.11 -0.73 2.86
CA SER A 82 2.84 -1.08 2.22
C SER A 82 3.03 -1.54 0.78
N ILE A 83 3.83 -0.83 -0.02
CA ILE A 83 4.05 -1.23 -1.43
C ILE A 83 4.72 -2.60 -1.54
N TRP A 84 5.72 -2.86 -0.69
CA TRP A 84 6.39 -4.17 -0.61
C TRP A 84 5.45 -5.27 -0.10
N GLY A 85 4.64 -4.98 0.92
CA GLY A 85 3.65 -5.90 1.46
C GLY A 85 2.56 -6.26 0.43
N LEU A 86 2.05 -5.27 -0.30
CA LEU A 86 1.08 -5.49 -1.38
C LEU A 86 1.67 -6.34 -2.51
N TYR A 87 2.92 -6.08 -2.89
CA TYR A 87 3.61 -6.88 -3.91
C TYR A 87 3.74 -8.35 -3.48
N ILE A 88 4.23 -8.60 -2.26
CA ILE A 88 4.42 -9.96 -1.75
C ILE A 88 3.07 -10.67 -1.59
N THR A 89 2.05 -10.01 -1.05
CA THR A 89 0.72 -10.61 -0.85
C THR A 89 0.03 -10.92 -2.19
N PHE A 90 0.12 -10.03 -3.19
CA PHE A 90 -0.41 -10.27 -4.52
C PHE A 90 0.26 -11.48 -5.20
N VAL A 91 1.60 -11.52 -5.20
CA VAL A 91 2.37 -12.63 -5.79
C VAL A 91 2.04 -13.95 -5.09
N LEU A 92 1.95 -13.96 -3.74
CA LEU A 92 1.56 -15.14 -2.98
C LEU A 92 0.11 -15.57 -3.27
N ALA A 93 -0.82 -14.62 -3.43
CA ALA A 93 -2.21 -14.92 -3.76
C ALA A 93 -2.33 -15.58 -5.14
N VAL A 94 -1.66 -15.02 -6.15
CA VAL A 94 -1.61 -15.60 -7.50
C VAL A 94 -0.93 -16.97 -7.50
N GLY A 95 0.20 -17.11 -6.80
CA GLY A 95 0.89 -18.40 -6.66
C GLY A 95 0.03 -19.46 -5.96
N ARG A 96 -0.71 -19.08 -4.92
CA ARG A 96 -1.69 -19.99 -4.27
C ARG A 96 -2.83 -20.35 -5.19
N PHE A 97 -3.36 -19.40 -5.95
CA PHE A 97 -4.43 -19.66 -6.89
C PHE A 97 -4.00 -20.70 -7.94
N ILE A 98 -2.82 -20.52 -8.54
CA ILE A 98 -2.25 -21.47 -9.49
C ILE A 98 -2.09 -22.86 -8.85
N ARG A 99 -1.52 -22.93 -7.63
CA ARG A 99 -1.35 -24.20 -6.91
C ARG A 99 -2.68 -24.88 -6.57
N LEU A 100 -3.71 -24.10 -6.22
CA LEU A 100 -5.03 -24.63 -5.91
C LEU A 100 -5.67 -25.29 -7.13
N GLN A 101 -5.65 -24.65 -8.30
CA GLN A 101 -6.17 -25.25 -9.53
C GLN A 101 -5.45 -26.58 -9.86
N CYS A 102 -4.11 -26.62 -9.79
CA CYS A 102 -3.37 -27.87 -10.04
C CYS A 102 -3.58 -28.97 -8.97
N SER A 103 -3.76 -28.59 -7.71
CA SER A 103 -3.98 -29.56 -6.62
C SER A 103 -5.41 -30.09 -6.61
N ASP A 104 -6.37 -29.25 -7.00
CA ASP A 104 -7.79 -29.59 -7.10
C ASP A 104 -8.04 -30.56 -8.25
N LEU A 105 -7.36 -30.38 -9.39
CA LEU A 105 -7.38 -31.38 -10.47
C LEU A 105 -6.97 -32.76 -9.96
N ARG A 106 -5.88 -32.88 -9.18
CA ARG A 106 -5.41 -34.19 -8.69
C ARG A 106 -6.39 -34.89 -7.75
N MET A 107 -7.12 -34.14 -6.92
CA MET A 107 -8.15 -34.70 -6.03
C MET A 107 -9.41 -35.12 -6.79
N ARG A 108 -9.64 -34.56 -7.99
CA ARG A 108 -10.78 -34.84 -8.84
C ARG A 108 -10.54 -35.97 -9.86
N ILE A 109 -9.27 -36.30 -10.15
CA ILE A 109 -8.88 -37.45 -11.01
C ILE A 109 -9.63 -38.76 -10.70
N PRO A 110 -9.82 -39.19 -9.44
CA PRO A 110 -10.50 -40.46 -9.11
C PRO A 110 -11.98 -40.48 -9.49
N TYR A 111 -12.59 -39.31 -9.69
CA TYR A 111 -14.03 -39.16 -9.96
C TYR A 111 -14.34 -38.75 -11.41
N GLU A 112 -13.33 -38.33 -12.18
CA GLU A 112 -13.48 -37.96 -13.61
C GLU A 112 -12.99 -39.02 -14.59
N ASN A 113 -12.07 -39.90 -14.20
CA ASN A 113 -11.47 -40.92 -15.08
C ASN A 113 -11.92 -42.33 -14.69
N LEU A 114 -13.22 -42.57 -14.55
CA LEU A 114 -13.74 -43.91 -14.32
C LEU A 114 -13.93 -44.63 -15.68
N PRO A 115 -13.55 -45.91 -15.80
CA PRO A 115 -13.63 -46.64 -17.07
C PRO A 115 -15.06 -46.79 -17.62
N SER A 116 -16.03 -47.10 -16.76
CA SER A 116 -17.46 -47.19 -17.09
C SER A 116 -18.33 -46.82 -15.88
N CYS A 117 -19.41 -46.07 -16.09
CA CYS A 117 -20.32 -45.62 -15.02
C CYS A 117 -21.68 -46.33 -15.03
N ASP A 118 -21.91 -47.26 -15.96
CA ASP A 118 -23.23 -47.82 -16.26
C ASP A 118 -23.87 -48.53 -15.05
N ARG A 119 -23.07 -49.32 -14.31
CA ARG A 119 -23.54 -49.99 -13.08
C ARG A 119 -23.91 -49.01 -11.97
N LEU A 120 -23.19 -47.90 -11.85
CA LEU A 120 -23.47 -46.87 -10.85
C LEU A 120 -24.72 -46.06 -11.22
N ILE A 121 -24.91 -45.80 -12.52
CA ILE A 121 -26.11 -45.16 -13.07
C ILE A 121 -27.33 -46.04 -12.85
N ALA A 122 -27.23 -47.35 -13.07
CA ALA A 122 -28.33 -48.29 -12.79
C ALA A 122 -28.79 -48.23 -11.33
N ILE A 123 -27.87 -48.17 -10.35
CA ILE A 123 -28.24 -47.99 -8.93
C ILE A 123 -28.97 -46.66 -8.70
N CYS A 124 -28.53 -45.58 -9.36
CA CYS A 124 -29.21 -44.28 -9.26
C CYS A 124 -30.61 -44.30 -9.89
N GLU A 125 -30.79 -45.01 -11.01
CA GLU A 125 -32.08 -45.22 -11.66
C GLU A 125 -33.02 -46.07 -10.79
N ASP A 126 -32.51 -47.13 -10.16
CA ASP A 126 -33.28 -47.96 -9.23
C ASP A 126 -33.73 -47.18 -7.99
N ILE A 127 -32.91 -46.27 -7.45
CA ILE A 127 -33.31 -45.32 -6.39
C ILE A 127 -34.44 -44.42 -6.87
N TYR A 128 -34.33 -43.91 -8.10
CA TYR A 128 -35.35 -43.05 -8.69
C TYR A 128 -36.67 -43.80 -8.89
N ALA A 129 -36.61 -45.05 -9.34
CA ALA A 129 -37.76 -45.94 -9.49
C ALA A 129 -38.42 -46.26 -8.14
N ALA A 130 -37.64 -46.67 -7.13
CA ALA A 130 -38.16 -46.95 -5.78
C ALA A 130 -38.87 -45.73 -5.16
N ARG A 131 -38.33 -44.52 -5.41
CA ARG A 131 -38.99 -43.26 -5.00
C ARG A 131 -40.30 -43.00 -5.74
N ALA A 132 -40.37 -43.33 -7.04
CA ALA A 132 -41.58 -43.19 -7.83
C ALA A 132 -42.70 -44.16 -7.40
N GLU A 133 -42.30 -45.35 -6.93
CA GLU A 133 -43.21 -46.38 -6.42
C GLU A 133 -43.59 -46.18 -4.94
N GLY A 134 -42.82 -45.37 -4.21
CA GLY A 134 -43.03 -45.10 -2.79
C GLY A 134 -42.49 -46.19 -1.85
N GLU A 135 -41.62 -47.07 -2.34
CA GLU A 135 -40.98 -48.14 -1.56
C GLU A 135 -39.76 -47.62 -0.78
N LEU A 136 -40.03 -46.83 0.27
CA LEU A 136 -39.01 -46.14 1.08
C LEU A 136 -37.95 -47.07 1.71
N GLY A 137 -38.31 -48.32 2.01
CA GLY A 137 -37.37 -49.30 2.57
C GLY A 137 -36.30 -49.74 1.57
N VAL A 138 -36.68 -49.88 0.29
CA VAL A 138 -35.75 -50.23 -0.79
C VAL A 138 -34.88 -49.03 -1.15
N GLU A 139 -35.47 -47.83 -1.18
CA GLU A 139 -34.75 -46.56 -1.37
C GLU A 139 -33.62 -46.39 -0.33
N GLU A 140 -33.90 -46.63 0.95
CA GLU A 140 -32.91 -46.49 2.02
C GLU A 140 -31.74 -47.49 1.86
N VAL A 141 -32.03 -48.74 1.51
CA VAL A 141 -31.00 -49.78 1.31
C VAL A 141 -30.10 -49.44 0.12
N LEU A 142 -30.68 -49.01 -1.01
CA LEU A 142 -29.88 -48.60 -2.18
C LEU A 142 -29.07 -47.34 -1.88
N TYR A 143 -29.64 -46.37 -1.16
CA TYR A 143 -28.94 -45.15 -0.76
C TYR A 143 -27.71 -45.46 0.10
N TRP A 144 -27.85 -46.34 1.11
CA TRP A 144 -26.73 -46.78 1.94
C TRP A 144 -25.65 -47.51 1.13
N THR A 145 -26.07 -48.27 0.11
CA THR A 145 -25.15 -48.96 -0.80
C THR A 145 -24.34 -47.96 -1.62
N LEU A 146 -25.00 -46.95 -2.20
CA LEU A 146 -24.36 -45.87 -2.94
C LEU A 146 -23.32 -45.13 -2.08
N VAL A 147 -23.70 -44.76 -0.84
CA VAL A 147 -22.79 -44.09 0.11
C VAL A 147 -21.58 -44.96 0.45
N LYS A 148 -21.76 -46.28 0.66
CA LYS A 148 -20.65 -47.20 0.93
C LYS A 148 -19.68 -47.29 -0.24
N ILE A 149 -20.18 -47.28 -1.47
CA ILE A 149 -19.35 -47.29 -2.69
C ILE A 149 -18.52 -46.00 -2.78
N TYR A 150 -19.13 -44.83 -2.62
CA TYR A 150 -18.40 -43.54 -2.67
C TYR A 150 -17.41 -43.36 -1.52
N ARG A 151 -17.63 -44.01 -0.36
CA ARG A 151 -16.71 -43.95 0.79
C ARG A 151 -15.46 -44.81 0.61
N SER A 152 -15.48 -45.80 -0.28
CA SER A 152 -14.37 -46.74 -0.51
C SER A 152 -13.87 -46.66 -1.96
N PRO A 153 -12.67 -46.11 -2.23
CA PRO A 153 -12.15 -45.98 -3.59
C PRO A 153 -11.91 -47.35 -4.26
N HIS A 154 -11.68 -48.41 -3.48
CA HIS A 154 -11.53 -49.76 -4.00
C HIS A 154 -12.85 -50.34 -4.52
N MET A 155 -13.96 -50.12 -3.80
CA MET A 155 -15.30 -50.56 -4.22
C MET A 155 -15.77 -49.79 -5.45
N LEU A 156 -15.50 -48.48 -5.49
CA LEU A 156 -15.86 -47.62 -6.62
C LEU A 156 -15.14 -48.05 -7.90
N LEU A 157 -13.84 -48.37 -7.84
CA LEU A 157 -13.09 -48.88 -9.00
C LEU A 157 -13.61 -50.25 -9.47
N GLU A 158 -14.03 -51.12 -8.56
CA GLU A 158 -14.57 -52.44 -8.93
C GLU A 158 -15.94 -52.34 -9.61
N TYR A 159 -16.78 -51.41 -9.17
CA TYR A 159 -18.07 -51.13 -9.79
C TYR A 159 -17.98 -50.39 -11.13
N THR A 160 -16.81 -49.87 -11.49
CA THR A 160 -16.60 -49.09 -12.71
C THR A 160 -15.62 -49.73 -13.70
N LYS A 161 -15.32 -51.01 -13.50
CA LYS A 161 -14.62 -51.81 -14.52
C LYS A 161 -15.53 -52.03 -15.73
N PRO A 162 -15.00 -51.96 -16.97
CA PRO A 162 -15.75 -52.41 -18.14
C PRO A 162 -15.94 -53.93 -18.03
N ASP A 163 -17.15 -54.41 -18.33
CA ASP A 163 -17.46 -55.84 -18.42
C ASP A 163 -16.72 -56.50 -19.61
#